data_AF-A0A838V437-F1
#
_entry.id   AF-A0A838V437-F1
#
_cell.length_a   1.000
_cell.length_b   1.000
_cell.length_c   1.000
_cell.angle_alpha   90.00
_cell.angle_beta   90.00
_cell.angle_gamma   90.00
#
_symmetry.space_group_name_H-M   'P 1'
#
loop_
_entity.id
_entity.type
_entity.pdbx_description
1 polymer ?
#
loop_
_entity_poly.entity_id
_entity_poly.type
_entity_poly.pdbx_seq_one_letter_code
_entity_poly.pdbx_strand_id
1 'polypeptide(L)' 'MRYLVGCRLQQGARELRRTDDPLSAIGIRAGYATAAAFSKAFKQCMGLSPRDYRLAKQRAIINEGK' A
#
# COMPACT_ATOMS: atom_id res chain seq x y z
N MET A 1 5.43 -0.45 22.10
CA MET A 1 4.21 -0.44 21.25
C MET A 1 4.60 -0.61 19.78
N ARG A 2 4.77 -1.85 19.27
CA ARG A 2 5.26 -2.09 17.90
C ARG A 2 4.49 -3.15 17.09
N TYR A 3 3.30 -3.53 17.56
CA TYR A 3 2.55 -4.66 16.98
C TYR A 3 1.24 -4.26 16.27
N LEU A 4 0.72 -3.05 16.46
CA LEU A 4 -0.51 -2.59 15.80
C LEU A 4 -0.29 -2.01 14.39
N VAL A 5 0.96 -1.69 14.04
CA VAL A 5 1.32 -1.11 12.73
C VAL A 5 1.14 -2.13 11.60
N GLY A 6 1.41 -3.42 11.87
CA GLY A 6 1.31 -4.47 10.85
C GLY A 6 -0.11 -4.68 10.32
N CYS A 7 -1.12 -4.67 11.21
CA CYS A 7 -2.51 -4.92 10.82
C CYS A 7 -3.10 -3.77 9.97
N ARG A 8 -2.80 -2.51 10.33
CA ARG A 8 -3.23 -1.33 9.56
C ARG A 8 -2.60 -1.27 8.18
N LEU A 9 -1.34 -1.66 8.05
CA LEU A 9 -0.63 -1.71 6.77
C LEU A 9 -1.12 -2.85 5.87
N GLN A 10 -1.50 -4.00 6.44
CA GLN A 10 -2.15 -5.06 5.67
C GLN A 10 -3.50 -4.63 5.09
N GLN A 11 -4.30 -3.87 5.85
CA GLN A 11 -5.53 -3.28 5.35
C GLN A 11 -5.25 -2.33 4.18
N GLY A 12 -4.28 -1.43 4.33
CA GLY A 12 -3.85 -0.52 3.27
C GLY A 12 -3.35 -1.24 2.02
N ALA A 13 -2.63 -2.37 2.19
CA ALA A 13 -2.16 -3.20 1.07
C ALA A 13 -3.32 -3.89 0.32
N ARG A 14 -4.37 -4.31 1.04
CA ARG A 14 -5.57 -4.91 0.45
C ARG A 14 -6.34 -3.87 -0.35
N GLU A 15 -6.51 -2.67 0.19
CA GLU A 15 -7.14 -1.54 -0.52
C GLU A 15 -6.34 -1.13 -1.76
N LEU A 16 -5.01 -1.06 -1.65
CA LEU A 16 -4.10 -0.81 -2.78
C LEU A 16 -4.26 -1.81 -3.94
N ARG A 17 -4.68 -3.04 -3.65
CA ARG A 17 -4.95 -4.03 -4.69
C ARG A 17 -6.38 -3.94 -5.23
N ARG A 18 -7.35 -3.55 -4.42
CA ARG A 18 -8.77 -3.53 -4.81
C ARG A 18 -9.17 -2.23 -5.50
N THR A 19 -8.51 -1.13 -5.17
CA THR A 19 -8.90 0.22 -5.58
C THR A 19 -7.72 0.94 -6.21
N ASP A 20 -7.97 1.78 -7.21
CA ASP A 20 -6.96 2.70 -7.78
C ASP A 20 -6.93 4.06 -7.06
N ASP A 21 -7.42 4.08 -5.81
CA ASP A 21 -7.49 5.29 -5.00
C ASP A 21 -6.09 5.88 -4.78
N PRO A 22 -5.98 7.21 -4.67
CA PRO A 22 -4.71 7.85 -4.41
C PRO A 22 -4.15 7.41 -3.05
N LEU A 23 -2.82 7.29 -2.97
CA LEU A 23 -2.10 6.89 -1.75
C LEU A 23 -2.43 7.77 -0.53
N SER A 24 -2.81 9.03 -0.76
CA SER A 24 -3.29 9.94 0.28
C SER A 24 -4.60 9.47 0.89
N ALA A 25 -5.59 9.10 0.08
CA ALA A 25 -6.88 8.59 0.55
C ALA A 25 -6.70 7.25 1.30
N ILE A 26 -5.87 6.36 0.77
CA ILE A 26 -5.56 5.07 1.42
C ILE A 26 -4.82 5.29 2.75
N GLY A 27 -3.87 6.22 2.78
CA GLY A 27 -3.14 6.60 3.99
C GLY A 27 -4.08 7.14 5.08
N ILE A 28 -4.99 8.03 4.73
CA ILE A 28 -5.99 8.58 5.66
C ILE A 28 -6.89 7.46 6.21
N ARG A 29 -7.39 6.56 5.35
CA ARG A 29 -8.20 5.40 5.77
C ARG A 29 -7.42 4.44 6.69
N ALA A 30 -6.11 4.29 6.48
CA ALA A 30 -5.23 3.49 7.32
C ALA A 30 -4.83 4.18 8.64
N GLY A 31 -5.26 5.42 8.86
CA GLY A 31 -4.97 6.21 10.07
C GLY A 31 -3.66 6.99 10.02
N TYR A 32 -3.15 7.29 8.82
CA TYR A 32 -1.99 8.14 8.61
C TYR A 32 -2.39 9.51 8.10
N ALA A 33 -1.81 10.56 8.69
CA ALA A 33 -2.08 11.94 8.30
C ALA A 33 -1.61 12.29 6.88
N THR A 34 -0.58 11.59 6.37
CA THR A 34 -0.01 11.87 5.04
C THR A 34 0.37 10.59 4.29
N ALA A 35 0.33 10.67 2.96
CA ALA A 35 0.78 9.59 2.07
C ALA A 35 2.26 9.23 2.29
N ALA A 36 3.10 10.20 2.67
CA ALA A 36 4.52 9.99 2.96
C ALA A 36 4.73 9.17 4.24
N ALA A 37 3.98 9.48 5.32
CA ALA A 37 4.03 8.72 6.56
C ALA A 37 3.56 7.27 6.35
N PHE A 38 2.46 7.10 5.60
CA PHE A 38 1.98 5.79 5.19
C PHE A 38 3.04 5.04 4.36
N SER A 39 3.62 5.67 3.34
CA SER A 39 4.60 5.03 2.45
C SER A 39 5.86 4.60 3.20
N LYS A 40 6.34 5.41 4.16
CA LYS A 40 7.50 5.07 4.99
C LYS A 40 7.21 3.87 5.88
N ALA A 41 6.05 3.84 6.55
CA ALA A 41 5.64 2.71 7.38
C ALA A 41 5.39 1.45 6.54
N PHE A 42 4.74 1.60 5.38
CA PHE A 42 4.46 0.52 4.44
C PHE A 42 5.76 -0.10 3.92
N LYS A 43 6.74 0.72 3.50
CA LYS A 43 8.04 0.23 3.05
C LYS A 43 8.80 -0.51 4.16
N GLN A 44 8.71 -0.05 5.42
CA GLN A 44 9.33 -0.76 6.54
C GLN A 44 8.71 -2.13 6.83
N CYS A 45 7.39 -2.29 6.65
CA CYS A 45 6.72 -3.57 6.91
C CYS A 45 6.69 -4.51 5.70
N MET A 46 6.45 -3.99 4.49
CA MET A 46 6.29 -4.78 3.26
C MET A 46 7.56 -4.86 2.41
N GLY A 47 8.61 -4.10 2.75
CA GLY A 47 9.86 -4.01 1.99
C GLY A 47 9.76 -3.20 0.68
N LEU A 48 8.55 -3.01 0.15
CA LEU A 48 8.26 -2.33 -1.11
C LEU A 48 7.50 -1.01 -0.84
N SER A 49 7.65 -0.02 -1.71
CA SER A 49 6.79 1.17 -1.62
C SER A 49 5.38 0.83 -2.10
N PRO A 50 4.32 1.48 -1.56
CA PRO A 50 2.96 1.20 -1.99
C PRO A 50 2.73 1.55 -3.48
N ARG A 51 3.50 2.49 -4.04
CA ARG A 51 3.53 2.79 -5.48
C ARG A 51 4.10 1.63 -6.29
N ASP A 52 5.24 1.09 -5.88
CA ASP A 52 5.86 -0.08 -6.54
C ASP A 52 4.97 -1.32 -6.40
N TYR A 53 4.29 -1.46 -5.26
CA TYR A 53 3.33 -2.51 -5.02
C TYR A 53 2.15 -2.46 -6.00
N ARG A 54 1.62 -1.26 -6.26
CA ARG A 54 0.58 -1.04 -7.27
C ARG A 54 1.10 -1.30 -8.68
N LEU A 55 2.31 -0.83 -9.00
CA LEU A 55 2.94 -1.03 -10.30
C LEU A 55 3.24 -2.51 -10.58
N ALA A 56 3.65 -3.27 -9.57
CA ALA A 56 3.88 -4.72 -9.68
C ALA A 56 2.59 -5.46 -10.02
N LYS A 57 1.44 -5.09 -9.41
CA LYS A 57 0.12 -5.61 -9.81
C LYS A 57 -0.21 -5.24 -11.26
N GLN A 58 0.01 -3.98 -11.64
CA GLN A 58 -0.26 -3.50 -13.00
C GLN A 58 0.58 -4.26 -14.05
N ARG A 59 1.86 -4.53 -13.74
CA ARG A 59 2.74 -5.36 -14.57
C ARG A 59 2.34 -6.83 -14.60
N ALA A 60 1.85 -7.39 -13.50
CA ALA A 60 1.33 -8.76 -13.47
C ALA A 60 0.12 -8.91 -14.41
N ILE A 61 -0.82 -7.96 -14.36
CA ILE A 61 -1.99 -7.93 -15.26
C ILE A 61 -1.55 -7.84 -16.74
N ILE A 62 -0.49 -7.09 -17.05
CA ILE A 62 0.00 -6.95 -18.43
C ILE A 62 0.74 -8.21 -18.92
N ASN A 63 1.27 -9.05 -18.03
CA ASN A 63 2.05 -10.25 -18.42
C ASN A 63 1.22 -11.54 -18.55
N GLU A 64 -0.03 -11.58 -18.08
CA GLU A 64 -0.94 -12.74 -18.26
C GLU A 64 -1.63 -12.77 -19.65
N GLY A 65 -1.28 -11.87 -20.55
CA GLY A 65 -1.84 -11.76 -21.91
C GLY A 65 -0.91 -12.21 -23.04
N LYS A 66 0.05 -13.11 -22.79
CA LYS A 66 0.89 -13.72 -23.84
C LYS A 66 0.79 -15.24 -23.83
#